data_AF-A0A087CZX2-F1
#
_entry.id   AF-A0A087CZX2-F1
#
_cell.length_a   1.000
_cell.length_b   1.000
_cell.length_c   1.000
_cell.angle_alpha   90.00
_cell.angle_beta   90.00
_cell.angle_gamma   90.00
#
_symmetry.space_group_name_H-M   'P 1'
#
loop_
_entity.id
_entity.type
_entity.pdbx_description
1 polymer ?
#
loop_
_entity_poly.entity_id
_entity_poly.type
_entity_poly.pdbx_seq_one_letter_code
_entity_poly.pdbx_strand_id
1 'polypeptide(L)'
;MQTLRAENHRVFTHIRRWASAAAVLALTLTAGACTMPRIQGRAESEYEPSACEQALYTAMDAEETMRSPLPMPMRYDAARRARDSWLDAAVSCPARFGEGVMRAAQSAAQTDTMAAYFGLTRDDAGWDETGITSLDIDRHRSALDDLVDTAAAADAEDTAGFAFEVLAARQVAGATLSQSDRCKAAAQMLASLGQDDARQGVYDPTPLLDHPGRMTDAATGLSAPTTAVVLMDCARSLIAAAHDARADQTSQAEPTPTDEAWRAYAVQAANHALQAFRLGYPMIDEALFDAEATTNRNSG
;
A
#
# COMPACT_ATOMS: atom_id res chain seq x y z
N MET A 1 24.21 69.37 -27.69
CA MET A 1 24.98 68.21 -27.19
C MET A 1 24.21 67.45 -26.09
N GLN A 2 22.94 67.09 -26.32
CA GLN A 2 22.12 66.36 -25.34
C GLN A 2 21.71 64.95 -25.82
N THR A 3 22.12 64.53 -27.02
CA THR A 3 21.78 63.22 -27.59
C THR A 3 22.81 62.12 -27.30
N LEU A 4 24.05 62.45 -26.94
CA LEU A 4 25.11 61.46 -26.64
C LEU A 4 25.10 60.91 -25.19
N ARG A 5 24.33 61.51 -24.27
CA ARG A 5 24.27 61.04 -22.87
C ARG A 5 23.26 59.92 -22.63
N ALA A 6 22.23 59.79 -23.48
CA ALA A 6 21.16 58.80 -23.32
C ALA A 6 21.54 57.39 -23.79
N GLU A 7 22.42 57.28 -24.80
CA GLU A 7 22.86 55.98 -25.34
C GLU A 7 23.79 55.24 -24.39
N ASN A 8 24.71 55.95 -23.74
CA ASN A 8 25.65 55.35 -22.78
C ASN A 8 24.98 54.80 -21.52
N HIS A 9 23.84 55.35 -21.07
CA HIS A 9 23.11 54.80 -19.93
C HIS A 9 22.43 53.46 -20.23
N ARG A 10 21.95 53.24 -21.46
CA ARG A 10 21.31 51.97 -21.85
C ARG A 10 22.32 50.83 -21.93
N VAL A 11 23.49 51.06 -22.54
CA VAL A 11 24.56 50.07 -22.67
C VAL A 11 25.06 49.60 -21.30
N PHE A 12 25.30 50.53 -20.36
CA PHE A 12 25.72 50.18 -19.00
C PHE A 12 24.68 49.38 -18.21
N THR A 13 23.37 49.66 -18.39
CA THR A 13 22.31 48.86 -17.74
C THR A 13 22.16 47.45 -18.29
N HIS A 14 22.41 47.24 -19.59
CA HIS A 14 22.39 45.91 -20.18
C HIS A 14 23.58 45.08 -19.70
N ILE A 15 24.81 45.63 -19.71
CA ILE A 15 26.01 44.93 -19.22
C ILE A 15 25.84 44.52 -17.74
N ARG A 16 25.25 45.38 -16.90
CA ARG A 16 25.02 45.06 -15.48
C ARG A 16 23.99 43.94 -15.27
N ARG A 17 22.96 43.87 -16.11
CA ARG A 17 21.93 42.80 -16.09
C ARG A 17 22.48 41.45 -16.55
N TRP A 18 23.31 41.45 -17.59
CA TRP A 18 23.99 40.24 -18.06
C TRP A 18 25.04 39.74 -17.06
N ALA A 19 25.79 40.64 -16.42
CA ALA A 19 26.73 40.30 -15.35
C ALA A 19 26.03 39.72 -14.11
N SER A 20 24.86 40.25 -13.71
CA SER A 20 24.08 39.67 -12.60
C SER A 20 23.46 38.32 -12.95
N ALA A 21 23.00 38.14 -14.19
CA ALA A 21 22.48 36.84 -14.65
C ALA A 21 23.57 35.77 -14.70
N ALA A 22 24.77 36.12 -15.16
CA ALA A 22 25.93 35.23 -15.16
C ALA A 22 26.40 34.88 -13.73
N ALA A 23 26.37 35.84 -12.80
CA ALA A 23 26.72 35.59 -11.40
C ALA A 23 25.69 34.68 -10.69
N VAL A 24 24.39 34.85 -10.96
CA VAL A 24 23.34 33.97 -10.42
C VAL A 24 23.46 32.56 -11.01
N LEU A 25 23.74 32.42 -12.31
CA LEU A 25 23.95 31.11 -12.93
C LEU A 25 25.18 30.39 -12.34
N ALA A 26 26.27 31.12 -12.08
CA ALA A 26 27.48 30.59 -11.46
C ALA A 26 27.28 30.17 -9.98
N LEU A 27 26.42 30.89 -9.25
CA LEU A 27 26.04 30.54 -7.88
C LEU A 27 25.09 29.32 -7.83
N THR A 28 24.18 29.16 -8.80
CA THR A 28 23.32 27.96 -8.88
C THR A 28 24.10 26.69 -9.26
N LEU A 29 25.22 26.82 -9.97
CA LEU A 29 26.10 25.70 -10.32
C LEU A 29 26.98 25.22 -9.16
N THR A 30 27.18 26.04 -8.11
CA THR A 30 28.05 25.70 -6.97
C THR A 30 27.27 25.22 -5.73
N ALA A 31 25.96 25.45 -5.66
CA ALA A 31 25.11 25.00 -4.55
C ALA A 31 24.68 23.51 -4.65
N GLY A 32 24.98 22.82 -5.76
CA GLY A 32 24.65 21.40 -5.96
C GLY A 32 25.69 20.39 -5.45
N ALA A 33 26.79 20.84 -4.84
CA ALA A 33 27.95 19.98 -4.56
C ALA A 33 28.36 19.87 -3.08
N CYS A 34 27.39 19.99 -2.16
CA CYS A 34 27.60 19.61 -0.75
C CYS A 34 26.85 18.31 -0.40
N THR A 35 26.98 17.29 -1.26
CA THR A 35 27.03 15.91 -0.78
C THR A 35 28.50 15.52 -0.83
N MET A 36 29.11 15.22 0.32
CA MET A 36 30.42 14.57 0.32
C MET A 36 30.28 13.30 -0.54
N PRO A 37 31.05 13.10 -1.61
CA PRO A 37 31.03 11.84 -2.33
C PRO A 37 31.58 10.80 -1.36
N ARG A 38 30.70 9.98 -0.79
CA ARG A 38 31.11 8.76 -0.12
C ARG A 38 31.80 7.93 -1.19
N ILE A 39 33.10 7.72 -1.03
CA ILE A 39 33.83 6.72 -1.81
C ILE A 39 33.25 5.39 -1.34
N GLN A 40 32.34 4.83 -2.12
CA GLN A 40 31.86 3.47 -1.91
C GLN A 40 33.07 2.54 -1.91
N GLY A 41 33.15 1.65 -0.92
CA GLY A 41 34.15 0.58 -0.94
C GLY A 41 33.98 -0.23 -2.23
N ARG A 42 35.04 -0.89 -2.71
CA ARG A 42 34.97 -1.68 -3.95
C ARG A 42 33.79 -2.66 -4.01
N ALA A 43 33.40 -3.22 -2.85
CA ALA A 43 32.23 -4.08 -2.72
C ALA A 43 30.88 -3.34 -2.85
N GLU A 44 30.76 -2.09 -2.38
CA GLU A 44 29.56 -1.26 -2.54
C GLU A 44 29.41 -0.75 -3.98
N SER A 45 30.53 -0.52 -4.70
CA SER A 45 30.52 -0.07 -6.10
C SER A 45 30.30 -1.20 -7.12
N GLU A 46 30.48 -2.46 -6.71
CA GLU A 46 30.24 -3.66 -7.53
C GLU A 46 28.88 -4.32 -7.18
N TYR A 47 28.14 -3.79 -6.21
CA TYR A 47 26.85 -4.31 -5.78
C TYR A 47 25.70 -3.70 -6.58
N GLU A 48 24.99 -4.54 -7.35
CA GLU A 48 23.70 -4.19 -7.94
C GLU A 48 22.60 -4.85 -7.11
N PRO A 49 21.71 -4.07 -6.45
CA PRO A 49 20.61 -4.63 -5.68
C PRO A 49 19.65 -5.39 -6.59
N SER A 50 19.06 -6.47 -6.09
CA SER A 50 18.01 -7.17 -6.83
C SER A 50 16.76 -6.29 -7.00
N ALA A 51 15.84 -6.67 -7.90
CA ALA A 51 14.58 -5.95 -8.08
C ALA A 51 13.77 -5.88 -6.77
N CYS A 52 13.74 -6.99 -6.02
CA CYS A 52 13.14 -7.04 -4.69
C CYS A 52 13.81 -6.05 -3.71
N GLU A 53 15.15 -6.11 -3.58
CA GLU A 53 15.87 -5.22 -2.66
C GLU A 53 15.69 -3.75 -3.02
N GLN A 54 15.72 -3.44 -4.32
CA GLN A 54 15.48 -2.10 -4.80
C GLN A 54 14.08 -1.61 -4.45
N ALA A 55 13.04 -2.42 -4.70
CA ALA A 55 11.66 -2.08 -4.36
C ALA A 55 11.46 -1.92 -2.84
N LEU A 56 12.18 -2.73 -2.04
CA LEU A 56 12.14 -2.61 -0.60
C LEU A 56 12.80 -1.31 -0.11
N TYR A 57 14.00 -0.98 -0.60
CA TYR A 57 14.69 0.24 -0.19
C TYR A 57 13.92 1.50 -0.59
N THR A 58 13.29 1.52 -1.76
CA THR A 58 12.44 2.65 -2.16
C THR A 58 11.23 2.81 -1.24
N ALA A 59 10.64 1.69 -0.80
CA ALA A 59 9.52 1.71 0.13
C ALA A 59 9.91 2.23 1.52
N MET A 60 11.05 1.77 2.04
CA MET A 60 11.58 2.22 3.34
C MET A 60 11.95 3.71 3.33
N ASP A 61 12.60 4.20 2.26
CA ASP A 61 12.98 5.61 2.13
C ASP A 61 11.76 6.54 2.05
N ALA A 62 10.73 6.13 1.31
CA ALA A 62 9.48 6.88 1.23
C ALA A 62 8.75 6.92 2.59
N GLU A 63 8.74 5.82 3.33
CA GLU A 63 8.18 5.74 4.68
C GLU A 63 8.95 6.61 5.68
N GLU A 64 10.28 6.59 5.65
CA GLU A 64 11.11 7.47 6.49
C GLU A 64 10.80 8.94 6.20
N THR A 65 10.70 9.31 4.92
CA THR A 65 10.33 10.66 4.50
C THR A 65 8.94 11.05 5.00
N MET A 66 7.96 10.14 4.96
CA MET A 66 6.61 10.35 5.50
C MET A 66 6.63 10.61 7.02
N ARG A 67 7.48 9.89 7.77
CA ARG A 67 7.61 9.99 9.23
C ARG A 67 8.52 11.14 9.70
N SER A 68 9.28 11.74 8.78
CA SER A 68 10.19 12.86 9.05
C SER A 68 9.46 14.15 9.49
N PRO A 69 10.17 15.13 10.10
CA PRO A 69 9.59 16.42 10.48
C PRO A 69 9.40 17.40 9.31
N LEU A 70 9.32 16.91 8.06
CA LEU A 70 9.10 17.75 6.88
C LEU A 70 7.72 18.44 6.89
N PRO A 71 7.53 19.52 6.11
CA PRO A 71 6.22 20.15 5.93
C PRO A 71 5.13 19.17 5.46
N MET A 72 3.88 19.37 5.90
CA MET A 72 2.75 18.48 5.59
C MET A 72 2.58 18.13 4.11
N PRO A 73 2.72 19.06 3.13
CA PRO A 73 2.58 18.69 1.72
C PRO A 73 3.62 17.69 1.24
N MET A 74 4.86 17.79 1.75
CA MET A 74 5.95 16.86 1.41
C MET A 74 5.71 15.48 2.04
N ARG A 75 5.25 15.46 3.29
CA ARG A 75 4.90 14.21 3.99
C ARG A 75 3.70 13.51 3.36
N TYR A 76 2.70 14.26 2.89
CA TYR A 76 1.55 13.73 2.17
C TYR A 76 1.97 13.06 0.85
N ASP A 77 2.82 13.73 0.09
CA ASP A 77 3.37 13.18 -1.15
C ASP A 77 4.24 11.94 -0.88
N ALA A 78 5.04 11.97 0.18
CA ALA A 78 5.81 10.81 0.64
C ALA A 78 4.91 9.65 1.10
N ALA A 79 3.78 9.91 1.76
CA ALA A 79 2.84 8.88 2.18
C ALA A 79 2.20 8.16 0.98
N ARG A 80 1.83 8.90 -0.08
CA ARG A 80 1.34 8.31 -1.34
C ARG A 80 2.41 7.47 -2.02
N ARG A 81 3.65 7.97 -2.07
CA ARG A 81 4.79 7.19 -2.59
C ARG A 81 5.01 5.92 -1.78
N ALA A 82 5.07 6.02 -0.45
CA ALA A 82 5.29 4.90 0.45
C ALA A 82 4.25 3.81 0.23
N ARG A 83 2.97 4.19 0.16
CA ARG A 83 1.86 3.32 -0.16
C ARG A 83 2.07 2.53 -1.46
N ASP A 84 2.41 3.22 -2.55
CA ASP A 84 2.59 2.59 -3.86
C ASP A 84 3.85 1.73 -3.90
N SER A 85 4.96 2.20 -3.31
CA SER A 85 6.22 1.45 -3.23
C SER A 85 6.15 0.23 -2.34
N TRP A 86 5.33 0.24 -1.28
CA TRP A 86 5.13 -0.95 -0.45
C TRP A 86 4.31 -2.03 -1.18
N LEU A 87 3.38 -1.65 -2.07
CA LEU A 87 2.76 -2.61 -3.00
C LEU A 87 3.78 -3.15 -4.00
N ASP A 88 4.66 -2.30 -4.55
CA ASP A 88 5.73 -2.75 -5.43
C ASP A 88 6.67 -3.73 -4.72
N ALA A 89 7.00 -3.47 -3.45
CA ALA A 89 7.77 -4.37 -2.61
C ALA A 89 7.03 -5.68 -2.33
N ALA A 90 5.72 -5.66 -2.05
CA ALA A 90 4.92 -6.88 -1.87
C ALA A 90 4.96 -7.79 -3.11
N VAL A 91 4.83 -7.19 -4.30
CA VAL A 91 4.84 -7.90 -5.58
C VAL A 91 6.23 -8.41 -5.94
N SER A 92 7.27 -7.62 -5.66
CA SER A 92 8.66 -7.92 -6.01
C SER A 92 9.35 -8.84 -5.01
N CYS A 93 8.90 -8.88 -3.75
CA CYS A 93 9.47 -9.66 -2.65
C CYS A 93 8.42 -10.60 -2.03
N PRO A 94 8.18 -11.80 -2.59
CA PRO A 94 7.12 -12.71 -2.13
C PRO A 94 7.25 -13.10 -0.65
N ALA A 95 8.48 -13.35 -0.17
CA ALA A 95 8.74 -13.66 1.24
C ALA A 95 8.38 -12.51 2.20
N ARG A 96 8.12 -11.31 1.68
CA ARG A 96 7.68 -10.12 2.44
C ARG A 96 6.34 -9.59 1.93
N PHE A 97 5.56 -10.41 1.23
CA PHE A 97 4.26 -10.04 0.68
C PHE A 97 3.34 -9.45 1.76
N GLY A 98 3.19 -10.16 2.88
CA GLY A 98 2.36 -9.70 4.00
C GLY A 98 2.83 -8.38 4.61
N GLU A 99 4.14 -8.17 4.73
CA GLU A 99 4.69 -6.90 5.22
C GLU A 99 4.40 -5.75 4.25
N GLY A 100 4.66 -5.96 2.96
CA GLY A 100 4.39 -4.94 1.94
C GLY A 100 2.90 -4.57 1.87
N VAL A 101 2.00 -5.56 1.95
CA VAL A 101 0.54 -5.32 2.00
C VAL A 101 0.14 -4.48 3.21
N MET A 102 0.59 -4.86 4.41
CA MET A 102 0.23 -4.14 5.65
C MET A 102 0.83 -2.73 5.71
N ARG A 103 2.10 -2.57 5.31
CA ARG A 103 2.78 -1.27 5.23
C ARG A 103 2.16 -0.35 4.17
N ALA A 104 1.72 -0.90 3.04
CA ALA A 104 0.98 -0.16 2.03
C ALA A 104 -0.34 0.37 2.59
N ALA A 105 -1.10 -0.48 3.28
CA ALA A 105 -2.35 -0.09 3.95
C ALA A 105 -2.13 0.96 5.05
N GLN A 106 -1.09 0.82 5.88
CA GLN A 106 -0.72 1.83 6.88
C GLN A 106 -0.41 3.19 6.22
N SER A 107 0.36 3.17 5.13
CA SER A 107 0.74 4.38 4.37
C SER A 107 -0.48 5.02 3.69
N ALA A 108 -1.43 4.23 3.20
CA ALA A 108 -2.71 4.72 2.68
C ALA A 108 -3.55 5.38 3.78
N ALA A 109 -3.66 4.78 4.97
CA ALA A 109 -4.39 5.37 6.09
C ALA A 109 -3.74 6.67 6.60
N GLN A 110 -2.41 6.73 6.57
CA GLN A 110 -1.67 7.96 6.87
C GLN A 110 -1.92 9.04 5.81
N THR A 111 -2.02 8.64 4.53
CA THR A 111 -2.41 9.52 3.42
C THR A 111 -3.80 10.11 3.65
N ASP A 112 -4.80 9.30 4.00
CA ASP A 112 -6.17 9.76 4.33
C ASP A 112 -6.16 10.80 5.46
N THR A 113 -5.37 10.55 6.51
CA THR A 113 -5.23 11.45 7.66
C THR A 113 -4.63 12.80 7.25
N MET A 114 -3.62 12.77 6.37
CA MET A 114 -2.98 13.98 5.87
C MET A 114 -3.84 14.72 4.83
N ALA A 115 -4.57 14.00 3.98
CA ALA A 115 -5.50 14.56 3.00
C ALA A 115 -6.57 15.44 3.66
N ALA A 116 -7.10 14.98 4.81
CA ALA A 116 -8.08 15.73 5.60
C ALA A 116 -7.57 17.11 6.04
N TYR A 117 -6.26 17.27 6.30
CA TYR A 117 -5.66 18.57 6.62
C TYR A 117 -5.77 19.58 5.46
N PHE A 118 -5.80 19.08 4.22
CA PHE A 118 -5.93 19.89 3.00
C PHE A 118 -7.39 20.04 2.54
N GLY A 119 -8.37 19.48 3.26
CA GLY A 119 -9.77 19.45 2.84
C GLY A 119 -10.03 18.54 1.63
N LEU A 120 -9.10 17.61 1.36
CA LEU A 120 -9.24 16.61 0.31
C LEU A 120 -10.07 15.42 0.81
N THR A 121 -10.79 14.79 -0.09
CA THR A 121 -11.55 13.55 0.17
C THR A 121 -10.66 12.32 0.04
N ARG A 122 -11.18 11.15 0.43
CA ARG A 122 -10.50 9.87 0.23
C ARG A 122 -10.30 9.55 -1.26
N ASP A 123 -11.28 9.92 -2.09
CA ASP A 123 -11.20 9.69 -3.53
C ASP A 123 -10.08 10.54 -4.15
N ASP A 124 -9.84 11.74 -3.61
CA ASP A 124 -8.72 12.62 -4.02
C ASP A 124 -7.34 12.07 -3.61
N ALA A 125 -7.27 11.12 -2.66
CA ALA A 125 -6.02 10.48 -2.26
C ALA A 125 -5.48 9.52 -3.34
N GLY A 126 -6.28 9.19 -4.35
CA GLY A 126 -5.85 8.43 -5.53
C GLY A 126 -5.44 6.99 -5.21
N TRP A 127 -6.16 6.35 -4.29
CA TRP A 127 -6.03 4.93 -3.99
C TRP A 127 -7.11 4.16 -4.75
N ASP A 128 -6.70 3.16 -5.53
CA ASP A 128 -7.62 2.33 -6.29
C ASP A 128 -8.10 1.13 -5.44
N GLU A 129 -9.41 1.08 -5.18
CA GLU A 129 -10.03 0.03 -4.37
C GLU A 129 -10.52 -1.17 -5.21
N THR A 130 -10.33 -1.18 -6.53
CA THR A 130 -10.89 -2.22 -7.41
C THR A 130 -10.23 -3.59 -7.22
N GLY A 131 -8.92 -3.63 -6.93
CA GLY A 131 -8.20 -4.87 -6.62
C GLY A 131 -8.47 -5.97 -7.65
N ILE A 132 -8.79 -7.17 -7.18
CA ILE A 132 -9.00 -8.34 -8.04
C ILE A 132 -10.22 -8.23 -8.96
N THR A 133 -11.21 -7.42 -8.60
CA THR A 133 -12.44 -7.24 -9.40
C THR A 133 -12.21 -6.44 -10.68
N SER A 134 -11.03 -5.84 -10.85
CA SER A 134 -10.61 -5.18 -12.09
C SER A 134 -10.15 -6.15 -13.18
N LEU A 135 -9.90 -7.42 -12.83
CA LEU A 135 -9.30 -8.39 -13.74
C LEU A 135 -10.33 -8.94 -14.74
N ASP A 136 -9.89 -9.13 -15.98
CA ASP A 136 -10.63 -9.88 -16.99
C ASP A 136 -10.40 -11.39 -16.80
N ILE A 137 -11.49 -12.14 -16.57
CA ILE A 137 -11.41 -13.59 -16.27
C ILE A 137 -10.72 -14.35 -17.40
N ASP A 138 -11.02 -14.04 -18.66
CA ASP A 138 -10.49 -14.81 -19.78
C ASP A 138 -8.99 -14.56 -20.01
N ARG A 139 -8.53 -13.32 -19.77
CA ARG A 139 -7.10 -12.95 -19.83
C ARG A 139 -6.30 -13.47 -18.64
N HIS A 140 -6.90 -13.52 -17.45
CA HIS A 140 -6.19 -13.80 -16.19
C HIS A 140 -6.49 -15.16 -15.58
N ARG A 141 -7.28 -16.01 -16.26
CA ARG A 141 -7.54 -17.39 -15.81
C ARG A 141 -6.22 -18.08 -15.46
N SER A 142 -6.17 -18.77 -14.32
CA SER A 142 -4.97 -19.44 -13.80
C SER A 142 -3.73 -18.56 -13.57
N ALA A 143 -3.82 -17.23 -13.75
CA ALA A 143 -2.66 -16.35 -13.60
C ALA A 143 -2.14 -16.29 -12.15
N LEU A 144 -2.95 -16.72 -11.19
CA LEU A 144 -2.63 -16.76 -9.77
C LEU A 144 -2.35 -18.17 -9.24
N ASP A 145 -2.53 -19.24 -10.03
CA ASP A 145 -2.52 -20.63 -9.51
C ASP A 145 -1.18 -21.01 -8.83
N ASP A 146 -0.05 -20.49 -9.31
CA ASP A 146 1.27 -20.73 -8.71
C ASP A 146 1.60 -19.77 -7.54
N LEU A 147 0.78 -18.74 -7.32
CA LEU A 147 1.05 -17.64 -6.39
C LEU A 147 0.07 -17.59 -5.22
N VAL A 148 -1.13 -18.11 -5.40
CA VAL A 148 -2.24 -17.95 -4.46
C VAL A 148 -3.06 -19.24 -4.45
N ASP A 149 -3.36 -19.73 -3.26
CA ASP A 149 -4.49 -20.62 -3.05
C ASP A 149 -5.80 -19.83 -3.27
N THR A 150 -6.25 -19.79 -4.53
CA THR A 150 -7.42 -19.01 -4.95
C THR A 150 -8.70 -19.49 -4.29
N ALA A 151 -8.76 -20.76 -3.89
CA ALA A 151 -9.89 -21.34 -3.19
C ALA A 151 -9.96 -20.84 -1.73
N ALA A 152 -8.83 -20.85 -1.01
CA ALA A 152 -8.73 -20.26 0.33
C ALA A 152 -8.97 -18.74 0.32
N ALA A 153 -8.45 -18.04 -0.68
CA ALA A 153 -8.68 -16.61 -0.85
C ALA A 153 -10.16 -16.28 -1.12
N ALA A 154 -10.83 -17.08 -1.95
CA ALA A 154 -12.26 -16.92 -2.22
C ALA A 154 -13.12 -17.16 -0.97
N ASP A 155 -12.77 -18.17 -0.15
CA ASP A 155 -13.47 -18.46 1.12
C ASP A 155 -13.31 -17.32 2.13
N ALA A 156 -12.11 -16.72 2.22
CA ALA A 156 -11.86 -15.56 3.09
C ALA A 156 -12.75 -14.36 2.72
N GLU A 157 -12.82 -14.04 1.44
CA GLU A 157 -13.67 -12.95 0.92
C GLU A 157 -15.16 -13.24 1.14
N ASP A 158 -15.63 -14.46 0.87
CA ASP A 158 -17.03 -14.82 1.05
C ASP A 158 -17.44 -14.81 2.54
N THR A 159 -16.55 -15.28 3.42
CA THR A 159 -16.72 -15.20 4.89
C THR A 159 -16.86 -13.75 5.35
N ALA A 160 -15.99 -12.86 4.87
CA ALA A 160 -16.07 -11.43 5.19
C ALA A 160 -17.36 -10.79 4.65
N GLY A 161 -17.76 -11.15 3.43
CA GLY A 161 -19.02 -10.70 2.82
C GLY A 161 -20.23 -11.08 3.66
N PHE A 162 -20.34 -12.37 4.03
CA PHE A 162 -21.38 -12.86 4.92
C PHE A 162 -21.41 -12.10 6.26
N ALA A 163 -20.23 -11.86 6.86
CA ALA A 163 -20.17 -11.14 8.12
C ALA A 163 -20.71 -9.71 8.01
N PHE A 164 -20.40 -9.00 6.92
CA PHE A 164 -20.96 -7.67 6.66
C PHE A 164 -22.46 -7.68 6.41
N GLU A 165 -23.02 -8.71 5.77
CA GLU A 165 -24.47 -8.90 5.66
C GLU A 165 -25.14 -8.99 7.02
N VAL A 166 -24.64 -9.87 7.90
CA VAL A 166 -25.19 -10.07 9.25
C VAL A 166 -25.10 -8.78 10.07
N LEU A 167 -23.93 -8.13 10.07
CA LEU A 167 -23.70 -6.90 10.84
C LEU A 167 -24.50 -5.71 10.28
N ALA A 168 -24.66 -5.60 8.96
CA ALA A 168 -25.49 -4.56 8.34
C ALA A 168 -26.97 -4.76 8.65
N ALA A 169 -27.48 -6.00 8.63
CA ALA A 169 -28.85 -6.31 9.05
C ALA A 169 -29.11 -5.94 10.52
N ARG A 170 -28.07 -6.00 11.35
CA ARG A 170 -28.08 -5.57 12.76
C ARG A 170 -27.85 -4.07 12.95
N GLN A 171 -27.67 -3.31 11.88
CA GLN A 171 -27.39 -1.86 11.89
C GLN A 171 -26.13 -1.50 12.69
N VAL A 172 -25.11 -2.36 12.64
CA VAL A 172 -23.82 -2.10 13.28
C VAL A 172 -23.11 -0.95 12.54
N ALA A 173 -22.53 -0.03 13.31
CA ALA A 173 -21.80 1.10 12.74
C ALA A 173 -20.63 0.63 11.87
N GLY A 174 -20.52 1.19 10.66
CA GLY A 174 -19.48 0.86 9.70
C GLY A 174 -19.72 -0.44 8.92
N ALA A 175 -20.79 -1.19 9.20
CA ALA A 175 -21.22 -2.32 8.38
C ALA A 175 -22.13 -1.83 7.25
N THR A 176 -21.74 -2.04 6.00
CA THR A 176 -22.54 -1.67 4.82
C THR A 176 -22.78 -2.87 3.92
N LEU A 177 -23.96 -2.94 3.30
CA LEU A 177 -24.23 -3.93 2.25
C LEU A 177 -23.28 -3.75 1.06
N SER A 178 -22.87 -2.52 0.75
CA SER A 178 -21.86 -2.27 -0.29
C SER A 178 -20.51 -2.92 0.01
N GLN A 179 -20.09 -3.02 1.27
CA GLN A 179 -18.87 -3.74 1.64
C GLN A 179 -19.07 -5.25 1.45
N SER A 180 -20.23 -5.79 1.85
CA SER A 180 -20.57 -7.18 1.59
C SER A 180 -20.53 -7.52 0.10
N ASP A 181 -21.20 -6.71 -0.73
CA ASP A 181 -21.25 -6.92 -2.18
C ASP A 181 -19.86 -6.90 -2.81
N ARG A 182 -18.95 -6.03 -2.32
CA ARG A 182 -17.56 -6.00 -2.76
C ARG A 182 -16.80 -7.28 -2.41
N CYS A 183 -16.91 -7.75 -1.17
CA CYS A 183 -16.26 -9.00 -0.77
C CYS A 183 -16.82 -10.19 -1.57
N LYS A 184 -18.15 -10.27 -1.77
CA LYS A 184 -18.75 -11.35 -2.57
C LYS A 184 -18.37 -11.29 -4.05
N ALA A 185 -18.23 -10.09 -4.63
CA ALA A 185 -17.73 -9.93 -5.99
C ALA A 185 -16.27 -10.39 -6.10
N ALA A 186 -15.42 -10.03 -5.14
CA ALA A 186 -14.03 -10.49 -5.08
C ALA A 186 -13.94 -12.01 -4.89
N ALA A 187 -14.76 -12.60 -4.01
CA ALA A 187 -14.85 -14.04 -3.81
C ALA A 187 -15.22 -14.77 -5.11
N GLN A 188 -16.25 -14.27 -5.81
CA GLN A 188 -16.67 -14.85 -7.09
C GLN A 188 -15.58 -14.73 -8.16
N MET A 189 -14.87 -13.60 -8.18
CA MET A 189 -13.76 -13.38 -9.11
C MET A 189 -12.62 -14.38 -8.84
N LEU A 190 -12.20 -14.52 -7.59
CA LEU A 190 -11.16 -15.47 -7.16
C LEU A 190 -11.53 -16.92 -7.53
N ALA A 191 -12.76 -17.33 -7.22
CA ALA A 191 -13.26 -18.66 -7.58
C ALA A 191 -13.31 -18.87 -9.11
N SER A 192 -13.53 -17.81 -9.89
CA SER A 192 -13.57 -17.88 -11.36
C SER A 192 -12.17 -17.86 -12.01
N LEU A 193 -11.17 -17.33 -11.30
CA LEU A 193 -9.76 -17.34 -11.73
C LEU A 193 -9.09 -18.69 -11.45
N GLY A 194 -9.47 -19.34 -10.34
CA GLY A 194 -9.01 -20.66 -9.94
C GLY A 194 -9.72 -21.80 -10.66
N GLN A 195 -9.33 -23.03 -10.31
CA GLN A 195 -9.93 -24.26 -10.85
C GLN A 195 -11.02 -24.84 -9.95
N ASP A 196 -10.98 -24.54 -8.66
CA ASP A 196 -11.87 -25.09 -7.63
C ASP A 196 -12.58 -23.96 -6.87
N ASP A 197 -13.85 -24.20 -6.52
CA ASP A 197 -14.64 -23.33 -5.64
C ASP A 197 -14.81 -24.01 -4.28
N ALA A 198 -14.00 -23.60 -3.30
CA ALA A 198 -14.01 -24.18 -1.94
C ALA A 198 -14.81 -23.33 -0.93
N ARG A 199 -15.58 -22.34 -1.38
CA ARG A 199 -16.36 -21.49 -0.47
C ARG A 199 -17.34 -22.34 0.32
N GLN A 200 -17.41 -22.09 1.64
CA GLN A 200 -18.23 -22.90 2.55
C GLN A 200 -19.74 -22.81 2.24
N GLY A 201 -20.21 -21.67 1.74
CA GLY A 201 -21.62 -21.43 1.38
C GLY A 201 -22.61 -21.41 2.55
N VAL A 202 -22.19 -21.81 3.75
CA VAL A 202 -22.95 -21.76 5.00
C VAL A 202 -22.00 -21.36 6.13
N TYR A 203 -22.33 -20.30 6.84
CA TYR A 203 -21.49 -19.71 7.89
C TYR A 203 -22.26 -19.62 9.21
N ASP A 204 -21.57 -19.79 10.33
CA ASP A 204 -22.15 -19.61 11.66
C ASP A 204 -22.23 -18.10 12.02
N PRO A 205 -23.44 -17.52 12.15
CA PRO A 205 -23.57 -16.12 12.53
C PRO A 205 -23.36 -15.88 14.03
N THR A 206 -23.34 -16.92 14.86
CA THR A 206 -23.35 -16.81 16.33
C THR A 206 -22.27 -15.87 16.88
N PRO A 207 -21.00 -15.96 16.45
CA PRO A 207 -19.95 -15.04 16.95
C PRO A 207 -20.26 -13.56 16.67
N LEU A 208 -20.87 -13.26 15.52
CA LEU A 208 -21.24 -11.90 15.11
C LEU A 208 -22.48 -11.40 15.86
N LEU A 209 -23.39 -12.31 16.22
CA LEU A 209 -24.59 -11.99 16.98
C LEU A 209 -24.28 -11.72 18.45
N ASP A 210 -23.32 -12.45 19.03
CA ASP A 210 -22.87 -12.29 20.41
C ASP A 210 -21.98 -11.05 20.58
N HIS A 211 -21.22 -10.70 19.55
CA HIS A 211 -20.26 -9.59 19.57
C HIS A 211 -20.46 -8.60 18.40
N PRO A 212 -21.63 -7.93 18.27
CA PRO A 212 -21.92 -7.13 17.09
C PRO A 212 -21.15 -5.81 17.02
N GLY A 213 -20.80 -5.21 18.17
CA GLY A 213 -20.14 -3.89 18.21
C GLY A 213 -18.62 -3.96 18.33
N ARG A 214 -18.11 -4.90 19.12
CA ARG A 214 -16.68 -5.10 19.37
C ARG A 214 -16.42 -6.58 19.60
N MET A 215 -15.29 -7.07 19.11
CA MET A 215 -14.80 -8.41 19.40
C MET A 215 -13.30 -8.36 19.70
N THR A 216 -12.79 -9.47 20.24
CA THR A 216 -11.36 -9.68 20.43
C THR A 216 -10.80 -10.34 19.18
N ASP A 217 -9.81 -9.71 18.57
CA ASP A 217 -9.03 -10.30 17.48
C ASP A 217 -8.21 -11.48 18.05
N ALA A 218 -8.42 -12.67 17.49
CA ALA A 218 -7.77 -13.89 17.94
C ALA A 218 -6.26 -13.89 17.69
N ALA A 219 -5.77 -13.22 16.64
CA ALA A 219 -4.35 -13.19 16.30
C ALA A 219 -3.54 -12.29 17.24
N THR A 220 -4.13 -11.19 17.71
CA THR A 220 -3.42 -10.17 18.50
C THR A 220 -3.89 -10.05 19.95
N GLY A 221 -5.07 -10.58 20.28
CA GLY A 221 -5.74 -10.37 21.56
C GLY A 221 -6.32 -8.96 21.74
N LEU A 222 -6.25 -8.11 20.71
CA LEU A 222 -6.75 -6.74 20.79
C LEU A 222 -8.26 -6.69 20.66
N SER A 223 -8.92 -5.87 21.49
CA SER A 223 -10.33 -5.54 21.28
C SER A 223 -10.44 -4.43 20.24
N ALA A 224 -11.23 -4.66 19.19
CA ALA A 224 -11.50 -3.69 18.14
C ALA A 224 -12.98 -3.77 17.69
N PRO A 225 -13.49 -2.79 16.91
CA PRO A 225 -14.81 -2.90 16.31
C PRO A 225 -14.92 -4.18 15.46
N THR A 226 -16.04 -4.89 15.59
CA THR A 226 -16.24 -6.20 14.94
C THR A 226 -16.04 -6.14 13.43
N THR A 227 -16.56 -5.10 12.79
CA THR A 227 -16.36 -4.84 11.35
C THR A 227 -14.90 -4.66 10.96
N ALA A 228 -14.10 -4.06 11.84
CA ALA A 228 -12.68 -3.85 11.63
C ALA A 228 -11.89 -5.16 11.77
N VAL A 229 -12.23 -6.00 12.75
CA VAL A 229 -11.64 -7.33 12.95
C VAL A 229 -11.93 -8.23 11.76
N VAL A 230 -13.18 -8.28 11.29
CA VAL A 230 -13.58 -9.08 10.11
C VAL A 230 -12.73 -8.77 8.88
N LEU A 231 -12.52 -7.48 8.56
CA LEU A 231 -11.70 -7.11 7.41
C LEU A 231 -10.21 -7.36 7.63
N MET A 232 -9.71 -7.17 8.86
CA MET A 232 -8.32 -7.48 9.16
C MET A 232 -8.05 -8.99 9.04
N ASP A 233 -8.98 -9.83 9.50
CA ASP A 233 -8.89 -11.28 9.37
C ASP A 233 -8.98 -11.72 7.90
N CYS A 234 -9.81 -11.05 7.09
CA CYS A 234 -9.83 -11.25 5.64
C CYS A 234 -8.47 -10.89 5.01
N ALA A 235 -7.91 -9.72 5.33
CA ALA A 235 -6.60 -9.29 4.83
C ALA A 235 -5.49 -10.30 5.19
N ARG A 236 -5.47 -10.79 6.43
CA ARG A 236 -4.51 -11.81 6.89
C ARG A 236 -4.72 -13.16 6.19
N SER A 237 -5.97 -13.54 5.96
CA SER A 237 -6.29 -14.80 5.27
C SER A 237 -5.86 -14.75 3.79
N LEU A 238 -6.02 -13.60 3.12
CA LEU A 238 -5.48 -13.38 1.78
C LEU A 238 -3.94 -13.42 1.77
N ILE A 239 -3.30 -12.80 2.76
CA ILE A 239 -1.83 -12.90 2.91
C ILE A 239 -1.39 -14.34 3.14
N ALA A 240 -2.10 -15.11 3.95
CA ALA A 240 -1.77 -16.51 4.22
C ALA A 240 -2.03 -17.44 3.03
N ALA A 241 -2.96 -17.08 2.14
CA ALA A 241 -3.22 -17.80 0.90
C ALA A 241 -2.15 -17.54 -0.17
N ALA A 242 -1.34 -16.49 -0.04
CA ALA A 242 -0.19 -16.25 -0.91
C ALA A 242 0.93 -17.28 -0.67
N HIS A 243 1.55 -17.74 -1.75
CA HIS A 243 2.71 -18.62 -1.72
C HIS A 243 4.01 -17.84 -1.83
N ASP A 244 5.07 -18.33 -1.19
CA ASP A 244 6.43 -17.77 -1.26
C ASP A 244 7.13 -17.95 -2.63
N ALA A 245 6.39 -18.33 -3.68
CA ALA A 245 6.93 -19.02 -4.85
C ALA A 245 7.29 -18.13 -6.07
N ARG A 246 7.65 -16.86 -5.89
CA ARG A 246 8.27 -16.07 -7.00
C ARG A 246 9.79 -16.04 -6.80
N ALA A 247 10.53 -16.73 -7.67
CA ALA A 247 11.96 -16.48 -7.80
C ALA A 247 12.18 -15.06 -8.35
N ASP A 248 13.24 -14.39 -7.88
CA ASP A 248 13.62 -13.03 -8.28
C ASP A 248 13.43 -12.80 -9.79
N GLN A 249 12.47 -11.95 -10.16
CA GLN A 249 12.22 -11.64 -11.55
C GLN A 249 13.20 -10.56 -12.01
N THR A 250 14.09 -10.95 -12.92
CA THR A 250 14.89 -10.01 -13.71
C THR A 250 13.99 -9.24 -14.67
N SER A 251 14.16 -7.92 -14.66
CA SER A 251 13.47 -6.88 -15.42
C SER A 251 12.96 -7.30 -16.81
N GLN A 252 11.68 -7.65 -16.91
CA GLN A 252 10.96 -7.63 -18.18
C GLN A 252 10.37 -6.23 -18.42
N ALA A 253 10.34 -5.79 -19.68
CA ALA A 253 10.00 -4.42 -20.06
C ALA A 253 8.49 -4.10 -20.01
N GLU A 254 7.62 -5.11 -19.97
CA GLU A 254 6.16 -4.96 -19.93
C GLU A 254 5.57 -5.90 -18.85
N PRO A 255 4.56 -5.47 -18.08
CA PRO A 255 3.90 -6.32 -17.10
C PRO A 255 3.19 -7.49 -17.79
N THR A 256 3.39 -8.71 -17.28
CA THR A 256 2.65 -9.88 -17.73
C THR A 256 1.24 -9.89 -17.11
N PRO A 257 0.26 -10.64 -17.68
CA PRO A 257 -1.03 -10.85 -17.03
C PRO A 257 -0.88 -11.39 -15.58
N THR A 258 0.13 -12.20 -15.33
CA THR A 258 0.47 -12.67 -13.97
C THR A 258 0.91 -11.52 -13.07
N ASP A 259 1.71 -10.57 -13.56
CA ASP A 259 2.11 -9.38 -12.78
C ASP A 259 0.92 -8.47 -12.47
N GLU A 260 0.04 -8.26 -13.47
CA GLU A 260 -1.21 -7.50 -13.31
C GLU A 260 -2.11 -8.16 -12.24
N ALA A 261 -2.34 -9.47 -12.34
CA ALA A 261 -3.16 -10.22 -11.40
C ALA A 261 -2.55 -10.24 -9.99
N TRP A 262 -1.23 -10.42 -9.90
CA TRP A 262 -0.52 -10.45 -8.61
C TRP A 262 -0.56 -9.10 -7.91
N ARG A 263 -0.39 -8.00 -8.66
CA ARG A 263 -0.58 -6.65 -8.11
C ARG A 263 -2.01 -6.41 -7.67
N ALA A 264 -3.01 -6.81 -8.47
CA ALA A 264 -4.41 -6.68 -8.13
C ALA A 264 -4.78 -7.46 -6.85
N TYR A 265 -4.16 -8.62 -6.64
CA TYR A 265 -4.29 -9.40 -5.41
C TYR A 265 -3.68 -8.70 -4.19
N ALA A 266 -2.47 -8.15 -4.32
CA ALA A 266 -1.83 -7.34 -3.26
C ALA A 266 -2.69 -6.13 -2.87
N VAL A 267 -3.26 -5.44 -3.87
CA VAL A 267 -4.19 -4.32 -3.66
C VAL A 267 -5.45 -4.79 -2.92
N GLN A 268 -6.01 -5.94 -3.28
CA GLN A 268 -7.19 -6.50 -2.60
C GLN A 268 -6.94 -6.73 -1.11
N ALA A 269 -5.82 -7.36 -0.74
CA ALA A 269 -5.47 -7.57 0.66
C ALA A 269 -5.21 -6.25 1.39
N ALA A 270 -4.53 -5.29 0.75
CA ALA A 270 -4.27 -3.97 1.32
C ALA A 270 -5.57 -3.15 1.52
N ASN A 271 -6.55 -3.29 0.63
CA ASN A 271 -7.86 -2.63 0.74
C ASN A 271 -8.60 -3.06 2.00
N HIS A 272 -8.59 -4.35 2.33
CA HIS A 272 -9.22 -4.84 3.55
C HIS A 272 -8.53 -4.33 4.80
N ALA A 273 -7.18 -4.35 4.84
CA ALA A 273 -6.43 -3.79 5.96
C ALA A 273 -6.67 -2.27 6.11
N LEU A 274 -6.67 -1.51 5.01
CA LEU A 274 -6.97 -0.08 5.01
C LEU A 274 -8.39 0.20 5.52
N GLN A 275 -9.37 -0.57 5.07
CA GLN A 275 -10.74 -0.42 5.51
C GLN A 275 -10.91 -0.81 7.00
N ALA A 276 -10.18 -1.82 7.47
CA ALA A 276 -10.10 -2.14 8.90
C ALA A 276 -9.56 -0.94 9.71
N PHE A 277 -8.49 -0.28 9.24
CA PHE A 277 -7.97 0.94 9.88
C PHE A 277 -8.99 2.07 9.92
N ARG A 278 -9.70 2.30 8.81
CA ARG A 278 -10.79 3.30 8.72
C ARG A 278 -11.94 2.99 9.68
N LEU A 279 -12.15 1.72 10.01
CA LEU A 279 -13.14 1.25 10.98
C LEU A 279 -12.62 1.21 12.42
N GLY A 280 -11.37 1.60 12.66
CA GLY A 280 -10.79 1.74 13.99
C GLY A 280 -9.92 0.56 14.45
N TYR A 281 -9.45 -0.29 13.53
CA TYR A 281 -8.41 -1.26 13.85
C TYR A 281 -7.06 -0.54 14.12
N PRO A 282 -6.29 -0.91 15.16
CA PRO A 282 -5.01 -0.27 15.46
C PRO A 282 -3.97 -0.44 14.35
N MET A 283 -3.26 0.64 14.02
CA MET A 283 -2.20 0.67 12.99
C MET A 283 -0.79 0.48 13.54
N ILE A 284 -0.63 0.11 14.81
CA ILE A 284 0.69 -0.07 15.42
C ILE A 284 1.35 -1.36 14.94
N ASP A 285 2.67 -1.38 14.82
CA ASP A 285 3.40 -2.53 14.28
C ASP A 285 3.14 -3.81 15.11
N GLU A 286 2.97 -3.68 16.43
CA GLU A 286 2.65 -4.81 17.32
C GLU A 286 1.30 -5.47 16.97
N ALA A 287 0.34 -4.71 16.45
CA ALA A 287 -0.96 -5.23 16.04
C ALA A 287 -0.92 -5.90 14.65
N LEU A 288 0.10 -5.63 13.85
CA LEU A 288 0.18 -6.07 12.46
C LEU A 288 1.19 -7.20 12.25
N PHE A 289 2.28 -7.20 13.02
CA PHE A 289 3.44 -8.07 12.77
C PHE A 289 3.82 -8.99 13.94
N ASP A 290 3.43 -8.67 15.19
CA ASP A 290 3.91 -9.40 16.38
C ASP A 290 3.03 -10.58 16.84
N ALA A 291 2.09 -11.04 16.01
CA ALA A 291 1.20 -12.17 16.35
C ALA A 291 1.95 -13.50 16.63
N GLU A 292 3.23 -13.63 16.25
CA GLU A 292 4.08 -14.78 16.58
C GLU A 292 4.67 -14.76 18.00
N ALA A 293 4.66 -13.62 18.71
CA ALA A 293 5.36 -13.48 19.99
C ALA A 293 4.55 -13.98 21.21
N THR A 294 3.23 -14.08 21.10
CA THR A 294 2.34 -14.46 22.22
C THR A 294 2.16 -15.97 22.37
N THR A 295 2.26 -16.76 21.29
CA THR A 295 2.15 -18.23 21.35
C THR A 295 3.38 -18.87 22.01
N ASN A 296 4.56 -18.24 21.88
CA ASN A 296 5.82 -18.71 22.49
C ASN A 296 6.04 -18.24 23.94
N ARG A 297 5.23 -17.32 24.48
CA ARG A 297 5.31 -16.90 25.90
C ARG A 297 4.39 -17.69 26.84
N ASN A 298 3.39 -18.39 26.31
CA ASN A 298 2.46 -19.20 27.11
C ASN A 298 2.79 -20.70 27.11
N SER A 299 3.96 -21.08 26.58
CA SER A 299 4.46 -22.45 26.50
C SER A 299 5.75 -22.68 27.32
N GLY A 300 6.03 -21.81 28.29
CA GLY A 300 7.12 -21.95 29.27
C GLY A 300 6.61 -22.08 30.70
#